data_AF-A0A924TMU6-F1
#
_entry.id   AF-A0A924TMU6-F1
#
_cell.length_a   1.000
_cell.length_b   1.000
_cell.length_c   1.000
_cell.angle_alpha   90.00
_cell.angle_beta   90.00
_cell.angle_gamma   90.00
#
_symmetry.space_group_name_H-M   'P 1'
#
loop_
_entity.id
_entity.type
_entity.pdbx_description
1 polymer ?
#
loop_
_entity_poly.entity_id
_entity_poly.type
_entity_poly.pdbx_seq_one_letter_code
_entity_poly.pdbx_strand_id
1 'polypeptide(L)'
;VRPRWTGAQVVLADGASRWPASMLSGLGTPWNTVQPEGQLALSTQGLVIEWISGRLLLAGRVQLEATDVSSKLSTLKPMGSYRFTFASGIAGAPATLQLETIDGSLRLSGSGQWIGSRLRFDGLASAAPERVDALSNLLNIIGRRDGARSIIKVG
;
A
#
# COMPACT_ATOMS: atom_id res chain seq x y z
N VAL A 1 1.21 -25.48 -0.30
CA VAL A 1 0.32 -25.27 0.87
C VAL A 1 0.42 -26.49 1.77
N ARG A 2 0.55 -26.31 3.09
CA ARG A 2 0.61 -27.41 4.06
C ARG A 2 -0.58 -27.29 5.02
N PRO A 3 -1.48 -28.28 5.09
CA PRO A 3 -2.56 -28.26 6.07
C PRO A 3 -1.99 -28.42 7.49
N ARG A 4 -2.64 -27.79 8.48
CA ARG A 4 -2.38 -27.96 9.91
C ARG A 4 -3.69 -28.32 10.61
N TRP A 5 -3.58 -28.98 11.76
CA TRP A 5 -4.73 -29.51 12.52
C TRP A 5 -5.78 -28.43 12.85
N THR A 6 -5.37 -27.17 12.95
CA THR A 6 -6.25 -26.01 13.19
C THR A 6 -6.10 -24.89 12.14
N GLY A 7 -5.58 -25.20 10.95
CA GLY A 7 -5.51 -24.22 9.86
C GLY A 7 -4.58 -24.60 8.70
N ALA A 8 -3.87 -23.63 8.13
CA ALA A 8 -3.07 -23.83 6.92
C ALA A 8 -1.81 -22.96 6.93
N GLN A 9 -0.71 -23.51 6.43
CA GLN A 9 0.51 -22.77 6.16
C GLN A 9 0.73 -22.66 4.65
N VAL A 10 0.97 -21.45 4.18
CA VAL A 10 1.37 -21.16 2.80
C VAL A 10 2.75 -20.54 2.86
N VAL A 11 3.72 -21.22 2.25
CA VAL A 11 5.04 -20.66 1.99
C VAL A 11 5.02 -20.19 0.54
N LEU A 12 5.23 -18.89 0.33
CA LEU A 12 5.38 -18.33 -0.99
C LEU A 12 6.87 -18.33 -1.33
N ALA A 13 7.21 -18.72 -2.56
CA ALA A 13 8.57 -18.62 -3.04
C ALA A 13 8.97 -17.14 -3.15
N ASP A 14 10.26 -16.88 -2.97
CA ASP A 14 10.84 -15.59 -3.29
C ASP A 14 10.66 -15.31 -4.76
N GLY A 15 10.26 -14.08 -5.09
CA GLY A 15 9.91 -13.76 -6.45
C GLY A 15 9.70 -12.28 -6.66
N ALA A 16 9.69 -11.89 -7.93
CA ALA A 16 9.32 -10.57 -8.37
C ALA A 16 8.30 -10.67 -9.51
N SER A 17 7.35 -9.75 -9.52
CA SER A 17 6.34 -9.65 -10.57
C SER A 17 6.06 -8.20 -10.89
N ARG A 18 5.59 -7.94 -12.11
CA ARG A 18 5.25 -6.59 -12.58
C ARG A 18 3.85 -6.57 -13.16
N TRP A 19 3.10 -5.53 -12.82
CA TRP A 19 1.69 -5.39 -13.19
C TRP A 19 1.39 -3.94 -13.55
N PRO A 20 0.53 -3.68 -14.53
CA PRO A 20 0.05 -2.32 -14.76
C PRO A 20 -0.84 -1.88 -13.58
N ALA A 21 -0.66 -0.65 -13.10
CA ALA A 21 -1.44 -0.12 -11.97
C ALA A 21 -2.95 -0.06 -12.26
N SER A 22 -3.34 0.02 -13.54
CA SER A 22 -4.74 0.00 -13.98
C SER A 22 -5.50 -1.26 -13.59
N MET A 23 -4.81 -2.38 -13.30
CA MET A 23 -5.45 -3.58 -12.74
C MET A 23 -6.08 -3.32 -11.38
N LEU A 24 -5.57 -2.38 -10.59
CA LEU A 24 -6.13 -2.04 -9.28
C LEU A 24 -7.58 -1.54 -9.41
N SER A 25 -7.94 -0.89 -10.51
CA SER A 25 -9.32 -0.41 -10.74
C SER A 25 -10.36 -1.54 -10.77
N GLY A 26 -9.94 -2.78 -11.02
CA GLY A 26 -10.79 -3.97 -10.94
C GLY A 26 -11.12 -4.41 -9.51
N LEU A 27 -10.44 -3.87 -8.49
CA LEU A 27 -10.66 -4.21 -7.08
C LEU A 27 -11.82 -3.45 -6.42
N GLY A 28 -12.54 -2.60 -7.18
CA GLY A 28 -13.66 -1.79 -6.67
C GLY A 28 -13.22 -0.50 -5.99
N THR A 29 -14.06 0.06 -5.11
CA THR A 29 -13.77 1.30 -4.37
C THR A 29 -12.72 1.05 -3.28
N PRO A 30 -11.72 1.92 -3.10
CA PRO A 30 -11.53 3.24 -3.71
C PRO A 30 -10.79 3.26 -5.05
N TRP A 31 -10.27 2.11 -5.50
CA TRP A 31 -9.44 2.00 -6.70
C TRP A 31 -10.16 2.38 -8.01
N ASN A 32 -11.47 2.14 -8.06
CA ASN A 32 -12.32 2.55 -9.17
C ASN A 32 -12.47 4.09 -9.26
N THR A 33 -12.38 4.78 -8.13
CA THR A 33 -12.45 6.25 -8.08
C THR A 33 -11.11 6.88 -8.41
N VAL A 34 -10.02 6.37 -7.84
CA VAL A 34 -8.68 6.94 -8.05
C VAL A 34 -8.09 6.55 -9.41
N GLN A 35 -8.49 5.41 -9.99
CA GLN A 35 -8.06 4.91 -11.30
C GLN A 35 -6.55 5.09 -11.53
N PRO A 36 -5.71 4.39 -10.75
CA PRO A 36 -4.28 4.61 -10.80
C PRO A 36 -3.71 4.06 -12.11
N GLU A 37 -2.88 4.85 -12.76
CA GLU A 37 -2.06 4.48 -13.91
C GLU A 37 -0.59 4.42 -13.47
N GLY A 38 0.26 3.71 -14.22
CA GLY A 38 1.68 3.50 -13.86
C GLY A 38 2.06 2.02 -13.84
N GLN A 39 3.22 1.70 -13.26
CA GLN A 39 3.72 0.33 -13.13
C GLN A 39 3.85 -0.07 -11.67
N LEU A 40 3.48 -1.31 -11.37
CA LEU A 40 3.63 -1.92 -10.05
C LEU A 40 4.68 -3.01 -10.13
N ALA A 41 5.71 -2.95 -9.28
CA ALA A 41 6.70 -3.99 -9.11
C ALA A 41 6.57 -4.58 -7.70
N LEU A 42 6.12 -5.83 -7.62
CA LEU A 42 5.98 -6.57 -6.37
C LEU A 42 7.16 -7.51 -6.20
N SER A 43 7.79 -7.52 -5.03
CA SER A 43 8.79 -8.51 -4.63
C SER A 43 8.46 -9.12 -3.27
N THR A 44 8.77 -10.41 -3.11
CA THR A 44 8.56 -11.18 -1.89
C THR A 44 9.85 -11.86 -1.46
N GLN A 45 10.09 -11.90 -0.15
CA GLN A 45 11.25 -12.57 0.43
C GLN A 45 10.86 -13.27 1.74
N GLY A 46 11.10 -14.58 1.80
CA GLY A 46 10.85 -15.43 2.96
C GLY A 46 9.40 -15.40 3.43
N LEU A 47 8.44 -15.20 2.52
CA LEU A 47 7.05 -14.96 2.88
C LEU A 47 6.36 -16.26 3.33
N VAL A 48 6.00 -16.31 4.61
CA VAL A 48 5.25 -17.40 5.22
C VAL A 48 3.96 -16.84 5.80
N ILE A 49 2.84 -17.43 5.39
CA ILE A 49 1.51 -17.08 5.88
C ILE A 49 0.94 -18.30 6.59
N GLU A 50 0.60 -18.15 7.87
CA GLU A 50 -0.03 -19.18 8.68
C GLU A 50 -1.39 -18.73 9.18
N TRP A 51 -2.41 -19.51 8.88
CA TRP A 51 -3.71 -19.42 9.51
C TRP A 51 -3.77 -20.47 10.61
N ILE A 52 -3.97 -20.04 11.85
CA ILE A 52 -4.09 -20.94 13.01
C ILE A 52 -5.22 -20.41 13.90
N SER A 53 -6.26 -21.23 14.11
CA SER A 53 -7.37 -20.89 15.02
C SER A 53 -7.97 -19.50 14.77
N GLY A 54 -8.16 -19.13 13.50
CA GLY A 54 -8.74 -17.85 13.08
C GLY A 54 -7.78 -16.65 13.12
N ARG A 55 -6.50 -16.84 13.47
CA ARG A 55 -5.47 -15.80 13.43
C ARG A 55 -4.59 -15.95 12.20
N LEU A 56 -4.35 -14.83 11.53
CA LEU A 56 -3.38 -14.72 10.45
C LEU A 56 -2.02 -14.33 11.04
N LEU A 57 -1.03 -15.19 10.89
CA LEU A 57 0.37 -14.93 11.21
C LEU A 57 1.14 -14.78 9.90
N LEU A 58 1.97 -13.75 9.84
CA LEU A 58 2.81 -13.50 8.68
C LEU A 58 4.25 -13.33 9.12
N ALA A 59 5.18 -13.89 8.34
CA ALA A 59 6.61 -13.69 8.47
C ALA A 59 7.23 -13.43 7.08
N GLY A 60 8.32 -12.68 7.05
CA GLY A 60 9.01 -12.31 5.81
C GLY A 60 8.77 -10.86 5.41
N ARG A 61 9.12 -10.53 4.15
CA ARG A 61 9.01 -9.18 3.58
C ARG A 61 8.29 -9.22 2.23
N VAL A 62 7.44 -8.25 2.01
CA VAL A 62 6.80 -7.92 0.74
C VAL A 62 7.08 -6.46 0.45
N GLN A 63 7.60 -6.14 -0.73
CA GLN A 63 7.81 -4.78 -1.18
C GLN A 63 7.02 -4.56 -2.46
N LEU A 64 6.28 -3.46 -2.52
CA LEU A 64 5.55 -3.02 -3.70
C LEU A 64 6.04 -1.63 -4.06
N GLU A 65 6.65 -1.49 -5.22
CA GLU A 65 6.98 -0.20 -5.81
C GLU A 65 5.94 0.16 -6.84
N ALA A 66 5.42 1.38 -6.77
CA ALA A 66 4.52 1.94 -7.74
C ALA A 66 5.23 3.10 -8.42
N THR A 67 5.60 2.94 -9.68
CA THR A 67 6.40 3.92 -10.44
C THR A 67 5.53 4.68 -11.44
N ASP A 68 5.85 5.96 -11.62
CA ASP A 68 5.18 6.89 -12.54
C ASP A 68 3.66 6.94 -12.33
N VAL A 69 3.24 6.94 -11.08
CA VAL A 69 1.84 6.85 -10.71
C VAL A 69 1.09 8.10 -11.14
N SER A 70 -0.03 7.90 -11.82
CA SER A 70 -0.97 8.97 -12.21
C SER A 70 -2.39 8.60 -11.78
N SER A 71 -3.28 9.58 -11.70
CA SER A 71 -4.70 9.38 -11.37
C SER A 71 -5.56 10.28 -12.23
N LYS A 72 -6.77 9.84 -12.59
CA LYS A 72 -7.76 10.69 -13.25
C LYS A 72 -8.24 11.87 -12.40
N LEU A 73 -7.95 11.85 -11.10
CA LEU A 73 -8.31 12.93 -10.18
C LEU A 73 -7.30 14.09 -10.19
N SER A 74 -6.21 13.98 -10.97
CA SER A 74 -5.19 15.01 -11.13
C SER A 74 -4.83 15.22 -12.60
N THR A 75 -4.51 16.45 -12.97
CA THR A 75 -3.90 16.76 -14.28
C THR A 75 -2.39 16.52 -14.29
N LEU A 76 -1.78 16.33 -13.12
CA LEU A 76 -0.35 16.06 -13.00
C LEU A 76 -0.06 14.61 -13.37
N LYS A 77 0.83 14.41 -14.35
CA LYS A 77 1.27 13.09 -14.81
C LYS A 77 2.78 13.09 -15.09
N PRO A 78 3.59 12.22 -14.44
CA PRO A 78 3.26 11.44 -13.25
C PRO A 78 3.15 12.33 -12.01
N MET A 79 2.45 11.83 -11.00
CA MET A 79 2.30 12.49 -9.71
C MET A 79 3.43 12.14 -8.75
N GLY A 80 3.96 10.92 -8.89
CA GLY A 80 5.12 10.44 -8.15
C GLY A 80 5.31 8.93 -8.23
N SER A 81 6.34 8.48 -7.55
CA SER A 81 6.69 7.07 -7.37
C SER A 81 6.78 6.75 -5.89
N TYR A 82 6.29 5.58 -5.49
CA TYR A 82 6.08 5.21 -4.09
C TYR A 82 6.59 3.80 -3.80
N ARG A 83 7.00 3.58 -2.55
CA ARG A 83 7.30 2.26 -2.04
C ARG A 83 6.42 1.94 -0.84
N PHE A 84 5.83 0.76 -0.90
CA PHE A 84 5.20 0.11 0.23
C PHE A 84 6.09 -1.05 0.67
N THR A 85 6.45 -1.07 1.95
CA THR A 85 7.18 -2.19 2.55
C THR A 85 6.33 -2.80 3.64
N PHE A 86 6.00 -4.06 3.47
CA PHE A 86 5.30 -4.85 4.46
C PHE A 86 6.24 -5.93 5.00
N ALA A 87 6.43 -5.98 6.31
CA ALA A 87 7.38 -6.92 6.90
C ALA A 87 6.93 -7.42 8.27
N SER A 88 7.28 -8.65 8.57
CA SER A 88 7.17 -9.21 9.92
C SER A 88 8.42 -10.03 10.22
N GLY A 89 9.11 -9.65 11.29
CA GLY A 89 10.38 -10.29 11.67
C GLY A 89 10.21 -11.66 12.31
N ILE A 90 9.05 -11.95 12.92
CA ILE A 90 8.78 -13.21 13.64
C ILE A 90 7.31 -13.59 13.43
N ALA A 91 7.05 -14.87 13.16
CA ALA A 91 5.69 -15.40 13.12
C ALA A 91 5.01 -15.21 14.49
N GLY A 92 3.98 -14.36 14.56
CA GLY A 92 3.31 -13.99 15.82
C GLY A 92 3.37 -12.49 16.15
N ALA A 93 4.33 -11.75 15.61
CA ALA A 93 4.39 -10.30 15.75
C ALA A 93 3.41 -9.62 14.77
N PRO A 94 2.88 -8.43 15.12
CA PRO A 94 2.15 -7.60 14.16
C PRO A 94 3.05 -7.28 12.98
N ALA A 95 2.60 -7.59 11.76
CA ALA A 95 3.31 -7.18 10.57
C ALA A 95 3.22 -5.66 10.43
N THR A 96 4.33 -5.02 10.09
CA THR A 96 4.39 -3.57 9.89
C THR A 96 4.24 -3.25 8.40
N LEU A 97 3.59 -2.13 8.13
CA LEU A 97 3.48 -1.52 6.81
C LEU A 97 4.16 -0.16 6.86
N GLN A 98 4.97 0.15 5.86
CA GLN A 98 5.57 1.46 5.66
C GLN A 98 5.27 1.96 4.25
N LEU A 99 4.93 3.24 4.13
CA LEU A 99 4.72 3.95 2.87
C LEU A 99 5.68 5.13 2.81
N GLU A 100 6.39 5.24 1.69
CA GLU A 100 7.29 6.35 1.41
C GLU A 100 7.21 6.81 -0.05
N THR A 101 7.42 8.11 -0.28
CA THR A 101 7.66 8.67 -1.62
C THR A 101 9.11 8.46 -2.01
N ILE A 102 9.30 7.80 -3.15
CA ILE A 102 10.58 7.72 -3.84
C ILE A 102 10.83 9.04 -4.58
N ASP A 103 9.85 9.49 -5.36
CA ASP A 103 9.96 10.71 -6.17
C ASP A 103 8.57 11.34 -6.45
N GLY A 104 8.56 12.61 -6.85
CA GLY A 104 7.38 13.32 -7.35
C GLY A 104 6.79 14.38 -6.43
N SER A 105 5.86 15.15 -6.99
CA SER A 105 5.23 16.30 -6.32
C SER A 105 4.13 15.90 -5.32
N LEU A 106 3.50 14.73 -5.49
CA LEU A 106 2.64 14.19 -4.45
C LEU A 106 3.50 13.41 -3.45
N ARG A 107 3.65 13.97 -2.25
CA ARG A 107 4.38 13.39 -1.12
C ARG A 107 3.41 12.54 -0.29
N LEU A 108 3.73 11.26 -0.14
CA LEU A 108 3.04 10.29 0.67
C LEU A 108 4.02 9.70 1.69
N SER A 109 3.60 9.64 2.94
CA SER A 109 4.31 8.91 3.97
C SER A 109 3.33 8.27 4.93
N GLY A 110 3.71 7.19 5.57
CA GLY A 110 2.85 6.59 6.59
C GLY A 110 3.39 5.28 7.10
N SER A 111 2.81 4.84 8.21
CA SER A 111 3.13 3.57 8.84
C SER A 111 1.87 2.91 9.35
N GLY A 112 1.91 1.59 9.45
CA GLY A 112 0.79 0.81 9.94
C GLY A 112 1.21 -0.51 10.54
N GLN A 113 0.26 -1.16 11.19
CA GLN A 113 0.40 -2.47 11.78
C GLN A 113 -0.81 -3.32 11.47
N TRP A 114 -0.56 -4.57 11.10
CA TRP A 114 -1.58 -5.59 10.95
C TRP A 114 -1.79 -6.29 12.29
N ILE A 115 -2.95 -6.08 12.90
CA ILE A 115 -3.29 -6.64 14.22
C ILE A 115 -4.51 -7.55 14.05
N GLY A 116 -4.29 -8.86 14.16
CA GLY A 116 -5.32 -9.87 13.91
C GLY A 116 -5.76 -9.87 12.45
N SER A 117 -7.02 -9.48 12.20
CA SER A 117 -7.60 -9.37 10.84
C SER A 117 -7.73 -7.92 10.33
N ARG A 118 -7.30 -6.92 11.11
CA ARG A 118 -7.44 -5.50 10.77
C ARG A 118 -6.09 -4.84 10.52
N LEU A 119 -6.03 -4.02 9.48
CA LEU A 119 -4.93 -3.10 9.23
C LEU A 119 -5.22 -1.78 9.95
N ARG A 120 -4.33 -1.36 10.84
CA ARG A 120 -4.29 0.01 11.36
C ARG A 120 -3.19 0.78 10.65
N PHE A 121 -3.53 1.83 9.93
CA PHE A 121 -2.59 2.62 9.17
C PHE A 121 -2.82 4.10 9.40
N ASP A 122 -1.72 4.83 9.62
CA ASP A 122 -1.68 6.27 9.74
C ASP A 122 -0.70 6.82 8.71
N GLY A 123 -1.21 7.64 7.79
CA GLY A 123 -0.45 8.26 6.73
C GLY A 123 -0.78 9.74 6.53
N LEU A 124 0.14 10.41 5.86
CA LEU A 124 0.06 11.80 5.45
C LEU A 124 0.28 11.89 3.95
N ALA A 125 -0.56 12.67 3.30
CA ALA A 125 -0.42 13.07 1.91
C ALA A 125 -0.31 14.59 1.82
N SER A 126 0.61 15.09 1.01
CA SER A 126 0.73 16.52 0.73
C SER A 126 1.24 16.75 -0.69
N ALA A 127 0.94 17.91 -1.24
CA ALA A 127 1.49 18.34 -2.51
C ALA A 127 2.72 19.23 -2.31
N ALA A 128 3.65 19.21 -3.26
CA ALA A 128 4.66 20.25 -3.41
C ALA A 128 3.97 21.60 -3.69
N PRO A 129 4.49 22.74 -3.17
CA PRO A 129 3.82 24.04 -3.22
C PRO A 129 3.35 24.46 -4.63
N GLU A 130 4.15 24.16 -5.65
CA GLU A 130 3.91 24.49 -7.05
C GLU A 130 2.87 23.60 -7.75
N ARG A 131 2.43 22.51 -7.10
CA ARG A 131 1.46 21.53 -7.64
C ARG A 131 0.23 21.34 -6.76
N VAL A 132 -0.01 22.21 -5.78
CA VAL A 132 -1.16 22.10 -4.85
C VAL A 132 -2.49 22.04 -5.60
N ASP A 133 -2.71 22.92 -6.57
CA ASP A 133 -3.98 23.00 -7.31
C ASP A 133 -4.25 21.74 -8.11
N ALA A 134 -3.23 21.23 -8.82
CA ALA A 134 -3.33 20.01 -9.62
C ALA A 134 -3.62 18.76 -8.77
N LEU A 135 -3.22 18.76 -7.49
CA LEU A 135 -3.37 17.63 -6.56
C LEU A 135 -4.55 17.80 -5.59
N SER A 136 -5.18 18.97 -5.57
CA SER A 136 -6.18 19.33 -4.56
C SER A 136 -7.37 18.37 -4.53
N ASN A 137 -7.88 17.98 -5.71
CA ASN A 137 -9.01 17.05 -5.82
C ASN A 137 -8.64 15.65 -5.32
N LEU A 138 -7.47 15.11 -5.69
CA LEU A 138 -7.03 13.83 -5.16
C LEU A 138 -6.89 13.86 -3.63
N LEU A 139 -6.24 14.90 -3.09
CA LEU A 139 -6.05 15.05 -1.65
C LEU A 139 -7.38 15.04 -0.89
N ASN A 140 -8.47 15.56 -1.48
CA ASN A 140 -9.81 15.50 -0.88
C ASN A 140 -10.40 14.09 -0.83
N ILE A 141 -10.02 13.20 -1.75
CA ILE A 141 -10.60 11.86 -1.89
C ILE A 141 -9.82 10.83 -1.06
N ILE A 142 -8.49 10.94 -0.99
CA ILE A 142 -7.65 9.89 -0.37
C ILE A 142 -7.61 9.94 1.17
N GLY A 143 -8.02 11.05 1.77
CA GLY A 143 -7.95 11.23 3.22
C GLY A 143 -8.75 12.44 3.69
N ARG A 144 -8.76 12.63 5.02
CA ARG A 144 -9.40 13.80 5.62
C ARG A 144 -8.47 15.00 5.49
N ARG A 145 -8.97 16.12 4.95
CA ARG A 145 -8.21 17.36 4.82
C ARG A 145 -7.78 17.92 6.18
N ASP A 146 -6.53 18.38 6.20
CA ASP A 146 -5.89 19.15 7.27
C ASP A 146 -5.04 20.24 6.61
N GLY A 147 -5.71 21.35 6.26
CA GLY A 147 -5.11 22.43 5.46
C GLY A 147 -4.61 21.94 4.08
N ALA A 148 -3.31 22.14 3.83
CA ALA A 148 -2.63 21.71 2.60
C ALA A 148 -2.26 20.21 2.58
N ARG A 149 -2.55 19.48 3.67
CA ARG A 149 -2.27 18.05 3.83
C ARG A 149 -3.57 17.26 3.91
N SER A 150 -3.47 15.97 3.71
CA SER A 150 -4.54 15.01 3.92
C SER A 150 -4.06 13.88 4.80
N ILE A 151 -4.83 13.59 5.85
CA ILE A 151 -4.56 12.51 6.79
C ILE A 151 -5.28 11.26 6.29
N ILE A 152 -4.53 10.19 6.09
CA ILE A 152 -5.03 8.89 5.67
C ILE A 152 -5.08 8.00 6.91
N LYS A 153 -6.27 7.53 7.29
CA LYS A 153 -6.44 6.56 8.37
C LYS A 153 -7.23 5.36 7.89
N VAL A 154 -6.75 4.16 8.21
CA VAL A 154 -7.43 2.89 7.98
C VAL A 154 -7.45 2.12 9.29
N GLY A 155 -8.59 1.55 9.70
CA GLY A 155 -8.76 0.85 10.97
C GLY A 155 -10.05 0.06 11.09
#